data_AF-A0A0F9F0Z8-F1
#
_entry.id   AF-A0A0F9F0Z8-F1
#
_cell.length_a   1.000
_cell.length_b   1.000
_cell.length_c   1.000
_cell.angle_alpha   90.00
_cell.angle_beta   90.00
_cell.angle_gamma   90.00
#
_symmetry.space_group_name_H-M   'P 1'
#
loop_
_entity.id
_entity.type
_entity.pdbx_description
1 polymer ?
#
loop_
_entity_poly.entity_id
_entity_poly.type
_entity_poly.pdbx_seq_one_letter_code
_entity_poly.pdbx_strand_id
1 'polypeptide(L)'
;MQLGKQGNKMTDNIEISKIIPIELKNVGGRPPLNLDEEQIKRLAHINCTMIEIASVMKCSVRTLERGYADIIKEAKEHGKSSLRRELWKSAEKGNVTMQIWLSKQLLGMREPKNDESQEIANKIVKIINFADIKKDKDAE
;
A
#
# COMPACT_ATOMS: atom_id res chain seq x y z
N MET A 1 -32.16 -46.08 62.78
CA MET A 1 -32.27 -44.62 62.99
C MET A 1 -32.49 -43.98 61.63
N GLN A 2 -33.57 -43.21 61.54
CA GLN A 2 -34.28 -42.75 60.33
C GLN A 2 -33.46 -42.01 59.25
N LEU A 3 -33.87 -42.31 58.01
CA LEU A 3 -34.19 -41.41 56.89
C LEU A 3 -33.08 -40.57 56.24
N GLY A 4 -32.66 -41.02 55.06
CA GLY A 4 -32.21 -40.14 53.99
C GLY A 4 -33.34 -39.21 53.54
N LYS A 5 -33.00 -37.93 53.36
CA LYS A 5 -33.85 -36.93 52.70
C LYS A 5 -33.19 -36.52 51.40
N GLN A 6 -33.91 -36.73 50.30
CA GLN A 6 -33.66 -36.10 49.01
C GLN A 6 -33.87 -34.58 49.14
N GLY A 7 -33.16 -33.80 48.32
CA GLY A 7 -33.34 -32.35 48.24
C GLY A 7 -32.46 -31.73 47.16
N ASN A 8 -32.86 -31.93 45.91
CA ASN A 8 -32.34 -31.26 44.71
C ASN A 8 -32.59 -29.73 44.78
N LYS A 9 -31.56 -28.89 44.60
CA LYS A 9 -31.65 -27.60 43.89
C LYS A 9 -30.29 -27.33 43.21
N MET A 10 -30.23 -27.51 41.90
CA MET A 10 -30.47 -26.45 40.91
C MET A 10 -29.21 -25.61 40.74
N THR A 11 -28.55 -25.86 39.60
CA THR A 11 -27.79 -24.92 38.77
C THR A 11 -27.72 -23.50 39.32
N ASP A 12 -26.52 -22.98 39.55
CA ASP A 12 -26.17 -21.56 39.39
C ASP A 12 -24.64 -21.40 39.20
N ASN A 13 -24.08 -22.20 38.27
CA ASN A 13 -22.78 -21.90 37.65
C ASN A 13 -22.95 -21.10 36.34
N ILE A 14 -24.13 -20.53 36.13
CA ILE A 14 -24.48 -19.70 34.99
C ILE A 14 -24.88 -18.36 35.57
N GLU A 15 -23.95 -17.40 35.66
CA GLU A 15 -24.21 -15.95 35.54
C GLU A 15 -23.05 -15.02 35.96
N ILE A 16 -21.86 -15.50 36.35
CA ILE A 16 -20.76 -14.56 36.67
C ILE A 16 -20.01 -14.08 35.41
N SER A 17 -20.10 -14.77 34.27
CA SER A 17 -19.38 -14.40 33.03
C SER A 17 -20.04 -13.34 32.16
N LYS A 18 -21.20 -12.78 32.57
CA LYS A 18 -22.03 -11.96 31.67
C LYS A 18 -22.11 -10.46 31.97
N ILE A 19 -21.39 -9.93 32.97
CA ILE A 19 -21.60 -8.52 33.39
C ILE A 19 -20.37 -7.62 33.29
N ILE A 20 -19.13 -8.12 33.17
CA ILE A 20 -17.97 -7.21 33.09
C ILE A 20 -16.94 -7.80 32.13
N PRO A 21 -16.61 -7.15 30.99
CA PRO A 21 -15.41 -7.50 30.25
C PRO A 21 -14.23 -7.11 31.14
N ILE A 22 -13.62 -8.10 31.78
CA ILE A 22 -12.42 -7.91 32.60
C ILE A 22 -11.29 -7.57 31.62
N GLU A 23 -11.06 -6.28 31.38
CA GLU A 23 -9.85 -5.83 30.69
C GLU A 23 -8.63 -6.22 31.54
N LEU A 24 -7.90 -7.24 31.09
CA LEU A 24 -6.57 -7.54 31.59
C LEU A 24 -5.64 -6.37 31.25
N LYS A 25 -5.57 -5.40 32.17
CA LYS A 25 -4.75 -4.21 32.07
C LYS A 25 -3.28 -4.60 32.23
N ASN A 26 -2.60 -4.86 31.11
CA ASN A 26 -1.15 -5.08 31.10
C ASN A 26 -0.44 -3.84 31.66
N VAL A 27 0.32 -4.03 32.75
CA VAL A 27 0.90 -2.98 33.61
C VAL A 27 2.19 -2.36 33.03
N GLY A 28 2.35 -2.36 31.70
CA GLY A 28 3.55 -1.82 31.07
C GLY A 28 3.44 -1.76 29.54
N GLY A 29 2.86 -0.67 29.03
CA GLY A 29 2.80 -0.38 27.59
C GLY A 29 1.71 0.63 27.24
N ARG A 30 1.90 1.41 26.16
CA ARG A 30 0.82 2.23 25.59
C ARG A 30 -0.29 1.28 25.12
N PRO A 31 -1.58 1.54 25.43
CA PRO A 31 -2.68 0.71 24.96
C PRO A 31 -2.64 0.49 23.45
N PRO A 32 -2.96 -0.72 22.95
CA PRO A 32 -3.00 -0.98 21.52
C PRO A 32 -4.06 -0.08 20.87
N LEU A 33 -3.67 0.61 19.79
CA LEU A 33 -4.58 1.45 19.03
C LEU A 33 -5.42 0.56 18.12
N ASN A 34 -6.70 0.39 18.45
CA ASN A 34 -7.62 -0.34 17.59
C ASN A 34 -8.11 0.59 16.46
N LEU A 35 -7.68 0.32 15.23
CA LEU A 35 -8.07 1.07 14.04
C LEU A 35 -9.11 0.29 13.24
N ASP A 36 -10.05 1.00 12.61
CA ASP A 36 -11.01 0.38 11.69
C ASP A 36 -10.28 -0.14 10.44
N GLU A 37 -10.12 -1.47 10.38
CA GLU A 37 -9.53 -2.18 9.25
C GLU A 37 -10.30 -1.98 7.95
N GLU A 38 -11.62 -1.84 8.01
CA GLU A 38 -12.44 -1.71 6.82
C GLU A 38 -12.19 -0.34 6.17
N GLN A 39 -12.09 0.72 6.98
CA GLN A 39 -11.70 2.04 6.49
C GLN A 39 -10.29 2.04 5.90
N ILE A 40 -9.33 1.35 6.53
CA ILE A 40 -7.97 1.20 5.99
C ILE A 40 -8.01 0.51 4.62
N LYS A 41 -8.77 -0.58 4.48
CA LYS A 41 -8.95 -1.31 3.21
C LYS A 41 -9.55 -0.42 2.12
N ARG A 42 -10.60 0.34 2.44
CA ARG A 42 -11.25 1.28 1.49
C ARG A 42 -10.27 2.35 1.00
N LEU A 43 -9.49 2.95 1.90
CA LEU A 43 -8.46 3.94 1.54
C LEU A 43 -7.32 3.32 0.73
N ALA A 44 -6.87 2.13 1.09
CA ALA A 44 -5.83 1.41 0.35
C ALA A 44 -6.32 0.99 -1.05
N HIS A 45 -7.59 0.64 -1.21
CA HIS A 45 -8.19 0.26 -2.50
C HIS A 45 -8.19 1.42 -3.52
N ILE A 46 -8.36 2.67 -3.07
CA ILE A 46 -8.18 3.84 -3.94
C ILE A 46 -6.70 4.23 -4.12
N ASN A 47 -5.78 3.35 -3.72
CA ASN A 47 -4.33 3.51 -3.82
C ASN A 47 -3.75 4.69 -3.02
N CYS A 48 -4.37 5.09 -1.91
CA CYS A 48 -3.76 6.06 -0.99
C CYS A 48 -2.38 5.59 -0.48
N THR A 49 -1.48 6.54 -0.29
CA THR A 49 -0.17 6.33 0.34
C THR A 49 -0.31 6.06 1.83
N MET A 50 0.72 5.46 2.43
CA MET A 50 0.69 5.15 3.87
C MET A 50 0.58 6.42 4.74
N ILE A 51 1.14 7.54 4.25
CA ILE A 51 1.09 8.85 4.90
C ILE A 51 -0.34 9.40 4.88
N GLU A 52 -1.03 9.31 3.75
CA GLU A 52 -2.42 9.75 3.62
C GLU A 52 -3.35 8.92 4.51
N ILE A 53 -3.19 7.59 4.50
CA ILE A 53 -3.97 6.70 5.37
C ILE A 53 -3.72 7.04 6.84
N ALA A 54 -2.45 7.26 7.24
CA ALA A 54 -2.10 7.63 8.60
C ALA A 54 -2.72 8.98 9.02
N SER A 55 -2.74 9.95 8.12
CA SER A 55 -3.37 11.26 8.35
C SER A 55 -4.88 11.13 8.58
N VAL A 56 -5.56 10.32 7.77
CA VAL A 56 -7.01 10.10 7.90
C VAL A 56 -7.34 9.31 9.18
N MET A 57 -6.57 8.27 9.48
CA MET A 57 -6.74 7.42 10.66
C MET A 57 -6.18 8.05 11.95
N LYS A 58 -5.59 9.26 11.86
CA LYS A 58 -4.96 9.99 12.97
C LYS A 58 -3.95 9.13 13.74
N CYS A 59 -3.18 8.32 13.02
CA CYS A 59 -2.20 7.41 13.60
C CYS A 59 -0.80 7.65 12.99
N SER A 60 0.22 7.00 13.55
CA SER A 60 1.56 7.06 12.98
C SER A 60 1.70 6.08 11.82
N VAL A 61 2.47 6.44 10.79
CA VAL A 61 2.80 5.55 9.65
C VAL A 61 3.37 4.21 10.13
N ARG A 62 4.25 4.25 11.15
CA ARG A 62 4.86 3.07 11.77
C ARG A 62 3.84 2.11 12.38
N THR A 63 2.70 2.61 12.83
CA THR A 63 1.60 1.78 13.34
C THR A 63 0.97 0.97 12.20
N LEU A 64 0.74 1.61 11.04
CA LEU A 64 0.19 0.95 9.86
C LEU A 64 1.15 -0.08 9.27
N GLU A 65 2.44 0.24 9.19
CA GLU A 65 3.47 -0.65 8.66
C GLU A 65 3.62 -1.94 9.48
N ARG A 66 3.43 -1.88 10.80
CA ARG A 66 3.60 -3.04 11.69
C ARG A 66 2.37 -3.92 11.78
N GLY A 67 1.17 -3.32 11.80
CA GLY A 67 -0.07 -4.05 12.07
C GLY A 67 -0.92 -4.33 10.84
N TYR A 68 -0.80 -3.52 9.78
CA TYR A 68 -1.77 -3.48 8.69
C TYR A 68 -1.12 -3.54 7.29
N ALA A 69 0.20 -3.79 7.20
CA ALA A 69 0.92 -3.79 5.93
C ALA A 69 0.36 -4.81 4.91
N ASP A 70 0.05 -6.03 5.36
CA ASP A 70 -0.46 -7.08 4.47
C ASP A 70 -1.85 -6.72 3.92
N ILE A 71 -2.75 -6.27 4.80
CA ILE A 71 -4.09 -5.82 4.44
C ILE A 71 -4.03 -4.66 3.43
N ILE A 72 -3.15 -3.68 3.68
CA ILE A 72 -2.99 -2.53 2.81
C ILE A 72 -2.42 -2.95 1.45
N LYS A 73 -1.46 -3.89 1.43
CA LYS A 73 -0.87 -4.42 0.20
C LYS A 73 -1.91 -5.15 -0.63
N GLU A 74 -2.67 -6.06 -0.02
CA GLU A 74 -3.76 -6.80 -0.68
C GLU A 74 -4.81 -5.82 -1.26
N ALA A 75 -5.30 -4.89 -0.45
CA ALA A 75 -6.27 -3.89 -0.89
C ALA A 75 -5.75 -3.03 -2.05
N LYS A 76 -4.46 -2.66 -2.06
CA LYS A 76 -3.83 -1.94 -3.18
C LYS A 76 -3.80 -2.77 -4.46
N GLU A 77 -3.49 -4.05 -4.38
CA GLU A 77 -3.50 -4.93 -5.56
C GLU A 77 -4.92 -5.08 -6.12
N HIS A 78 -5.93 -5.21 -5.27
CA HIS A 78 -7.34 -5.16 -5.70
C HIS A 78 -7.70 -3.82 -6.34
N GLY A 79 -7.27 -2.72 -5.75
CA GLY A 79 -7.43 -1.37 -6.30
C GLY A 79 -6.85 -1.23 -7.70
N LYS A 80 -5.60 -1.70 -7.89
CA LYS A 80 -4.93 -1.72 -9.20
C LYS A 80 -5.69 -2.59 -10.21
N SER A 81 -6.20 -3.75 -9.80
CA SER A 81 -7.02 -4.61 -10.66
C SER A 81 -8.30 -3.90 -11.11
N SER A 82 -9.01 -3.26 -10.17
CA SER A 82 -10.19 -2.46 -10.47
C SER A 82 -9.89 -1.29 -11.42
N LEU A 83 -8.79 -0.57 -11.20
CA LEU A 83 -8.34 0.49 -12.09
C LEU A 83 -8.08 -0.04 -13.50
N ARG A 84 -7.32 -1.14 -13.64
CA ARG A 84 -7.03 -1.75 -14.95
C ARG A 84 -8.30 -2.10 -15.73
N ARG A 85 -9.33 -2.63 -15.05
CA ARG A 85 -10.63 -2.91 -15.67
C ARG A 85 -11.30 -1.65 -16.19
N GLU A 86 -11.30 -0.56 -15.42
CA GLU A 86 -11.89 0.71 -15.87
C GLU A 86 -11.09 1.36 -17.01
N LEU A 87 -9.75 1.25 -16.99
CA LEU A 87 -8.90 1.67 -18.11
C LEU A 87 -9.24 0.90 -19.39
N TRP A 88 -9.47 -0.41 -19.31
CA TRP A 88 -9.90 -1.21 -20.46
C TRP A 88 -11.23 -0.77 -21.03
N LYS A 89 -12.25 -0.59 -20.17
CA LYS A 89 -13.55 -0.07 -20.59
C LYS A 89 -13.43 1.30 -21.25
N SER A 90 -12.54 2.17 -20.77
CA SER A 90 -12.30 3.48 -21.38
C SER A 90 -11.68 3.36 -22.78
N ALA A 91 -10.73 2.45 -22.94
CA ALA A 91 -10.11 2.17 -24.24
C ALA A 91 -11.12 1.59 -25.25
N GLU A 92 -11.97 0.64 -24.83
CA GLU A 92 -13.03 0.04 -25.65
C GLU A 92 -14.06 1.09 -26.11
N LYS A 93 -14.36 2.07 -25.27
CA LYS A 93 -15.24 3.21 -25.59
C LYS A 93 -14.62 4.22 -26.56
N GLY A 94 -13.38 4.01 -27.01
CA GLY A 94 -12.71 4.86 -28.00
C GLY A 94 -11.79 5.94 -27.43
N ASN A 95 -11.39 5.85 -26.16
CA ASN A 95 -10.35 6.76 -25.64
C ASN A 95 -8.99 6.42 -26.27
N VAL A 96 -8.63 7.14 -27.34
CA VAL A 96 -7.40 6.96 -28.11
C VAL A 96 -6.15 7.05 -27.24
N THR A 97 -6.12 7.98 -26.28
CA THR A 97 -4.98 8.12 -25.36
C THR A 97 -4.77 6.86 -24.53
N MET A 98 -5.86 6.25 -24.06
CA MET A 98 -5.78 5.01 -23.29
C MET A 98 -5.37 3.82 -24.17
N GLN A 99 -5.85 3.76 -25.41
CA GLN A 99 -5.42 2.74 -26.38
C GLN A 99 -3.91 2.84 -26.65
N ILE A 100 -3.40 4.04 -26.91
CA ILE A 100 -1.95 4.27 -27.09
C ILE A 100 -1.18 3.85 -25.84
N TRP A 101 -1.65 4.24 -24.66
CA TRP A 101 -0.98 3.92 -23.40
C TRP A 101 -0.92 2.40 -23.17
N LEU A 102 -2.04 1.69 -23.35
CA LEU A 102 -2.11 0.23 -23.18
C LEU A 102 -1.26 -0.50 -24.24
N SER A 103 -1.26 -0.04 -25.48
CA SER A 103 -0.39 -0.56 -26.54
C SER A 103 1.09 -0.44 -26.17
N LYS A 104 1.50 0.69 -25.58
CA LYS A 104 2.88 0.88 -25.10
C LYS A 104 3.21 -0.05 -23.93
N GLN A 105 2.32 -0.16 -22.95
CA GLN A 105 2.58 -0.91 -21.71
C GLN A 105 2.50 -2.43 -21.88
N LEU A 106 1.50 -2.92 -22.62
CA LEU A 106 1.21 -4.35 -22.72
C LEU A 106 1.82 -5.00 -23.97
N LEU A 107 1.85 -4.28 -25.10
CA LEU A 107 2.39 -4.79 -26.36
C LEU A 107 3.85 -4.40 -26.58
N GLY A 108 4.42 -3.58 -25.70
CA GLY A 108 5.80 -3.11 -25.82
C GLY A 108 6.03 -2.21 -27.04
N MET A 109 4.97 -1.63 -27.61
CA MET A 109 5.11 -0.67 -28.70
C MET A 109 5.87 0.55 -28.19
N ARG A 110 7.06 0.79 -28.75
CA ARG A 110 7.90 1.93 -28.40
C ARG A 110 8.00 2.85 -29.60
N GLU A 111 8.02 4.14 -29.31
CA GLU A 111 8.39 5.11 -30.33
C GLU A 111 9.86 4.89 -30.71
N PRO A 112 10.21 4.92 -32.01
CA PRO A 112 11.60 4.86 -32.42
C PRO A 112 12.36 6.01 -31.75
N LYS A 113 13.47 5.69 -31.07
CA LYS A 113 14.37 6.73 -30.60
C LYS A 113 15.07 7.29 -31.83
N ASN A 114 15.03 8.60 -32.02
CA ASN A 114 15.90 9.24 -33.01
C ASN A 114 17.34 9.11 -32.51
N ASP A 115 18.06 8.12 -33.05
CA ASP A 115 19.46 7.85 -32.75
C ASP A 115 20.34 9.09 -33.03
N GLU A 116 19.90 9.99 -33.91
CA GLU A 116 20.53 11.28 -34.19
C GLU A 116 20.74 12.12 -32.92
N SER A 117 19.77 12.14 -31.99
CA SER A 117 19.90 12.90 -30.74
C SER A 117 20.97 12.28 -29.82
N GLN A 118 21.06 10.95 -29.78
CA GLN A 118 22.10 10.24 -29.04
C GLN A 118 23.47 10.45 -29.68
N GLU A 119 23.55 10.44 -31.01
CA GLU A 119 24.80 10.60 -31.74
C GLU A 119 25.37 12.02 -31.61
N ILE A 120 24.50 13.04 -31.67
CA ILE A 120 24.87 14.44 -31.42
C ILE A 120 25.37 14.61 -29.98
N ALA A 121 24.65 14.07 -28.99
CA ALA A 121 25.09 14.12 -27.59
C ALA A 121 26.47 13.44 -27.40
N ASN A 122 26.68 12.28 -28.01
CA ASN A 122 27.96 11.57 -27.97
C ASN A 122 29.09 12.35 -28.64
N LYS A 123 28.82 13.05 -29.76
CA LYS A 123 29.80 13.93 -30.42
C LYS A 123 30.17 15.13 -29.53
N ILE A 124 29.18 15.77 -28.91
CA ILE A 124 29.41 16.91 -28.00
C ILE A 124 30.29 16.49 -26.80
N VAL A 125 29.99 15.36 -26.16
CA VAL A 125 30.79 14.85 -25.02
C VAL A 125 32.24 14.58 -25.43
N LYS A 126 32.47 14.00 -26.62
CA LYS A 126 33.84 13.79 -27.14
C LYS A 126 34.61 15.09 -27.34
N ILE A 127 33.95 16.13 -27.87
CA ILE A 127 34.57 17.43 -28.10
C ILE A 127 34.96 18.11 -26.78
N ILE A 128 34.06 18.07 -25.78
CA ILE A 128 34.31 18.64 -24.45
C ILE A 128 35.54 17.97 -23.81
N ASN A 129 35.54 16.63 -23.75
CA ASN A 129 36.68 15.90 -23.19
C ASN A 129 38.00 16.22 -23.92
N PHE A 130 37.97 16.39 -25.24
CA PHE A 130 39.17 16.75 -26.00
C PHE A 130 39.64 18.17 -25.72
N ALA A 131 38.72 19.12 -25.53
CA ALA A 131 39.03 20.49 -25.17
C ALA A 131 39.63 20.59 -23.76
N ASP A 132 39.13 19.78 -22.82
CA ASP A 132 39.65 19.73 -21.45
C ASP A 132 41.07 19.15 -21.41
N ILE A 133 41.34 18.06 -22.15
CA ILE A 133 42.69 17.47 -22.29
C ILE A 133 43.67 18.48 -22.90
N LYS A 134 43.21 19.34 -23.82
CA LYS A 134 44.05 20.32 -24.47
C LYS A 134 44.38 21.50 -23.54
N LYS A 135 43.41 21.95 -22.73
CA LYS A 135 43.64 22.97 -21.71
C LYS A 135 44.68 22.56 -20.67
N ASP A 136 44.69 21.30 -20.27
CA ASP A 136 45.66 20.80 -19.29
C ASP A 136 47.08 20.72 -19.86
N LYS A 137 47.24 20.56 -21.18
CA LYS A 137 48.56 20.55 -21.85
C LYS A 137 49.10 21.92 -22.19
N ASP A 138 48.23 22.91 -22.37
CA ASP A 138 48.62 24.29 -22.70
C ASP A 138 48.94 25.12 -21.43
N ALA A 139 48.76 24.54 -20.23
CA ALA A 139 49.00 25.17 -18.92
C ALA A 139 50.30 24.73 -18.23
N GLU A 140 51.11 23.88 -18.87
CA GLU A 140 52.43 23.38 -18.44
C GLU A 140 53.54 23.95 -19.33
#